data_AF-A0A2M8P971-F1
#
_entry.id   AF-A0A2M8P971-F1
#
_cell.length_a   1.000
_cell.length_b   1.000
_cell.length_c   1.000
_cell.angle_alpha   90.00
_cell.angle_beta   90.00
_cell.angle_gamma   90.00
#
_symmetry.space_group_name_H-M   'P 1'
#
loop_
_entity.id
_entity.type
_entity.pdbx_description
1 polymer ?
#
loop_
_entity_poly.entity_id
_entity_poly.type
_entity_poly.pdbx_seq_one_letter_code
_entity_poly.pdbx_strand_id
1 'polypeptide(L)'
;MPQGLASSQSAIQIAFDEAIDPESVVGKLSLMPETEGTLSVSGNQLEWRPKGALRQGQTYTVRLAEGVRAQNGRLLLQAHEWQFRVR
;
A
#
# COMPACT_ATOMS: atom_id res chain seq x y z
N MET A 1 7.51 12.71 1.99
CA MET A 1 7.92 11.53 2.79
C MET A 1 6.66 10.91 3.37
N PRO A 2 6.18 9.74 2.89
CA PRO A 2 4.99 9.13 3.46
C PRO A 2 5.26 8.59 4.86
N GLN A 3 4.37 8.84 5.82
CA GLN A 3 4.39 8.25 7.17
C GLN A 3 3.22 7.28 7.32
N GLY A 4 3.50 6.03 7.70
CA GLY A 4 2.47 5.00 7.92
C GLY A 4 2.23 4.74 9.40
N LEU A 5 0.97 4.81 9.84
CA LEU A 5 0.51 4.33 11.16
C LEU A 5 -0.37 3.08 10.94
N ALA A 6 -0.15 2.00 11.70
CA ALA A 6 -0.88 0.75 11.55
C ALA A 6 -1.18 0.08 12.93
N SER A 7 -2.48 -0.09 13.27
CA SER A 7 -3.01 -0.91 14.38
C SER A 7 -3.84 -2.11 13.86
N SER A 8 -3.44 -3.34 14.19
CA SER A 8 -4.00 -4.72 14.05
C SER A 8 -5.14 -5.09 13.05
N GLN A 9 -6.05 -4.19 12.68
CA GLN A 9 -6.95 -4.24 11.51
C GLN A 9 -6.54 -3.20 10.44
N SER A 10 -5.34 -2.67 10.58
CA SER A 10 -4.89 -1.46 9.92
C SER A 10 -4.85 -1.64 8.43
N ALA A 11 -5.78 -0.96 7.78
CA ALA A 11 -5.63 -0.60 6.40
C ALA A 11 -4.24 0.04 6.25
N ILE A 12 -3.47 -0.46 5.29
CA ILE A 12 -2.21 0.16 4.91
C ILE A 12 -2.58 1.38 4.08
N GLN A 13 -2.28 2.56 4.62
CA GLN A 13 -2.51 3.83 3.94
C GLN A 13 -1.19 4.37 3.40
N ILE A 14 -1.18 4.71 2.13
CA ILE A 14 -0.06 5.31 1.42
C ILE A 14 -0.56 6.63 0.86
N ALA A 15 -0.03 7.72 1.39
CA ALA A 15 -0.31 9.06 0.88
C ALA A 15 0.72 9.45 -0.17
N PHE A 16 0.22 9.92 -1.30
CA PHE A 16 1.01 10.50 -2.37
C PHE A 16 0.92 12.03 -2.30
N ASP A 17 1.92 12.72 -2.83
CA ASP A 17 1.90 14.18 -2.90
C ASP A 17 0.80 14.69 -3.86
N GLU A 18 0.30 13.82 -4.75
CA GLU A 18 -0.68 14.14 -5.78
C GLU A 18 -1.67 13.00 -6.00
N ALA A 19 -2.81 13.32 -6.63
CA ALA A 19 -3.82 12.32 -6.98
C ALA A 19 -3.23 11.25 -7.89
N ILE A 20 -3.54 9.98 -7.64
CA ILE A 20 -3.04 8.84 -8.42
C ILE A 20 -4.12 8.24 -9.28
N ASP A 21 -3.70 7.59 -10.36
CA ASP A 21 -4.56 6.78 -11.22
C ASP A 21 -4.83 5.41 -10.55
N PRO A 22 -6.09 5.10 -10.19
CA PRO A 22 -6.45 3.84 -9.56
C PRO A 22 -6.12 2.59 -10.39
N GLU A 23 -6.10 2.69 -11.72
CA GLU A 23 -5.75 1.52 -12.55
C GLU A 23 -4.25 1.23 -12.51
N SER A 24 -3.43 2.27 -12.34
CA SER A 24 -1.97 2.15 -12.31
C SER A 24 -1.41 1.39 -11.11
N VAL A 25 -2.19 1.25 -10.03
CA VAL A 25 -1.81 0.55 -8.80
C VAL A 25 -2.22 -0.92 -8.77
N VAL A 26 -3.08 -1.36 -9.70
CA VAL A 26 -3.55 -2.75 -9.76
C VAL A 26 -2.37 -3.68 -10.04
N GLY A 27 -2.17 -4.67 -9.17
CA GLY A 27 -1.05 -5.63 -9.28
C GLY A 27 0.33 -5.05 -8.93
N LYS A 28 0.42 -3.80 -8.47
CA LYS A 28 1.69 -3.17 -8.05
C LYS A 28 1.97 -3.30 -6.56
N LEU A 29 0.95 -3.58 -5.76
CA LEU A 29 1.08 -3.77 -4.32
C LEU A 29 1.11 -5.26 -4.00
N SER A 30 2.14 -5.70 -3.27
CA SER A 30 2.24 -7.06 -2.73
C SER A 30 2.59 -7.04 -1.26
N LEU A 31 2.14 -8.08 -0.55
CA LEU A 31 2.48 -8.32 0.85
C LEU A 31 3.17 -9.67 1.01
N MET A 32 4.15 -9.72 1.92
CA MET A 32 4.89 -10.92 2.28
C MET A 32 4.85 -11.13 3.79
N PRO A 33 4.40 -12.29 4.32
CA PRO A 33 3.85 -13.43 3.58
C PRO A 33 2.57 -13.07 2.80
N GLU A 34 2.33 -13.80 1.70
CA GLU A 34 1.23 -13.53 0.77
C GLU A 34 -0.11 -13.47 1.52
N THR A 35 -0.79 -12.33 1.38
CA THR A 35 -2.05 -12.05 2.05
C THR A 35 -2.99 -11.39 1.07
N GLU A 36 -4.19 -11.95 0.93
CA GLU A 36 -5.23 -11.33 0.13
C GLU A 36 -5.74 -10.05 0.77
N GLY A 37 -5.98 -9.04 -0.06
CA GLY A 37 -6.60 -7.80 0.36
C GLY A 37 -7.34 -7.11 -0.77
N THR A 38 -8.05 -6.06 -0.40
CA THR A 38 -8.71 -5.13 -1.32
C THR A 38 -7.94 -3.81 -1.33
N LEU A 39 -7.90 -3.19 -2.49
CA LEU A 39 -7.21 -1.94 -2.72
C LEU A 39 -8.23 -0.89 -3.14
N SER A 40 -8.14 0.30 -2.55
CA SER A 40 -9.00 1.44 -2.84
C SER A 40 -8.14 2.68 -2.99
N VAL A 41 -8.48 3.52 -3.97
CA VAL A 41 -7.83 4.81 -4.18
C VAL A 41 -8.85 5.91 -4.00
N SER A 42 -8.47 6.96 -3.29
CA SER A 42 -9.29 8.14 -3.06
C SER A 42 -8.41 9.38 -3.21
N GLY A 43 -8.44 10.00 -4.39
CA GLY A 43 -7.57 11.13 -4.72
C GLY A 43 -6.09 10.74 -4.69
N ASN A 44 -5.35 11.28 -3.73
CA ASN A 44 -3.92 11.01 -3.50
C ASN A 44 -3.66 9.93 -2.44
N GLN A 45 -4.71 9.27 -1.95
CA GLN A 45 -4.60 8.26 -0.91
C GLN A 45 -4.89 6.88 -1.48
N LEU A 46 -3.92 5.98 -1.31
CA LEU A 46 -4.05 4.57 -1.58
C LEU A 46 -4.27 3.85 -0.25
N GLU A 47 -5.32 3.05 -0.18
CA GLU A 47 -5.65 2.24 0.97
C GLU A 47 -5.72 0.77 0.58
N TRP A 48 -4.99 -0.07 1.30
CA TRP A 48 -5.08 -1.51 1.17
C TRP A 48 -5.60 -2.14 2.45
N ARG A 49 -6.65 -2.96 2.36
CA ARG A 49 -7.25 -3.66 3.49
C ARG A 49 -7.08 -5.16 3.32
N PRO A 50 -6.54 -5.88 4.30
CA PRO A 50 -6.50 -7.34 4.22
C PRO A 50 -7.93 -7.90 4.26
N LYS A 51 -8.21 -8.93 3.46
CA LYS A 51 -9.54 -9.60 3.45
C LYS A 51 -9.78 -10.41 4.72
N GLY A 52 -8.71 -10.89 5.35
CA GLY A 52 -8.73 -11.64 6.60
C GLY A 52 -7.91 -10.95 7.69
N ALA A 53 -8.08 -11.39 8.93
CA ALA A 53 -7.25 -10.91 10.03
C ALA A 53 -5.78 -11.29 9.80
N LEU A 54 -4.88 -10.33 9.95
CA LEU A 54 -3.44 -10.59 9.94
C LEU A 54 -3.04 -11.36 11.21
N ARG A 55 -1.99 -12.18 11.12
CA ARG A 55 -1.51 -12.95 12.28
C ARG A 55 -0.85 -12.02 13.29
N GLN A 56 -1.33 -12.02 14.53
CA GLN A 56 -0.69 -11.27 15.62
C GLN A 56 0.74 -11.75 15.86
N GLY A 57 1.64 -10.81 16.17
CA GLY A 57 3.06 -11.08 16.38
C GLY A 57 3.87 -11.27 15.09
N GLN A 58 3.22 -11.40 13.93
CA GLN A 58 3.85 -11.60 12.63
C GLN A 58 4.32 -10.27 12.02
N THR A 59 5.50 -10.30 11.40
CA THR A 59 6.00 -9.22 10.56
C THR A 59 5.56 -9.44 9.13
N TYR A 60 5.03 -8.38 8.50
CA TYR A 60 4.65 -8.33 7.10
C TYR A 60 5.48 -7.27 6.38
N THR A 61 5.97 -7.61 5.20
CA THR A 61 6.64 -6.71 4.26
C THR A 61 5.64 -6.28 3.21
N VAL A 62 5.41 -4.98 3.09
CA VAL A 62 4.61 -4.39 2.01
C VAL A 62 5.56 -3.86 0.95
N ARG A 63 5.31 -4.22 -0.31
CA ARG A 63 6.06 -3.72 -1.45
C ARG A 63 5.11 -3.07 -2.43
N LEU A 64 5.38 -1.81 -2.75
CA LEU A 64 4.75 -1.06 -3.82
C LEU A 64 5.74 -0.93 -4.96
N ALA A 65 5.49 -1.63 -6.07
CA ALA A 65 6.35 -1.59 -7.24
C ALA A 65 6.31 -0.22 -7.94
N GLU A 66 7.35 0.05 -8.74
CA GLU A 66 7.42 1.23 -9.61
C GLU A 66 6.34 1.21 -10.72
N GLY A 67 6.09 2.38 -11.30
CA GLY A 67 5.14 2.57 -12.39
C GLY A 67 3.73 2.97 -11.93
N VAL A 68 3.51 3.22 -10.63
CA VAL A 68 2.30 3.90 -10.14
C VAL A 68 2.27 5.31 -10.73
N ARG A 69 1.14 5.69 -11.33
CA ARG A 69 1.00 6.93 -12.08
C ARG A 69 0.19 7.95 -11.28
N ALA A 70 0.74 9.15 -11.12
CA ALA A 70 -0.01 10.32 -10.67
C ALA A 70 -0.81 10.92 -11.83
N GLN A 71 -1.94 11.56 -11.56
CA GLN A 71 -2.80 12.16 -12.58
C GLN A 71 -2.11 13.25 -13.40
N ASN A 72 -1.09 13.91 -12.84
CA ASN A 72 -0.26 14.87 -13.56
C ASN A 72 0.77 14.22 -14.52
N GLY A 73 0.76 12.88 -14.65
CA GLY A 73 1.65 12.12 -15.51
C GLY A 73 2.98 11.70 -14.89
N ARG A 74 3.25 12.07 -13.62
CA ARG A 74 4.45 11.59 -12.91
C ARG A 74 4.31 10.12 -12.57
N LEU A 75 5.44 9.42 -12.54
CA LEU A 75 5.51 8.01 -12.20
C LEU A 75 6.29 7.83 -10.90
N LEU A 76 5.88 6.84 -10.12
CA LEU A 76 6.71 6.32 -9.05
C LEU A 76 7.89 5.60 -9.70
N LEU A 77 9.05 6.24 -9.71
CA LEU A 77 10.27 5.75 -10.39
C LEU A 77 11.02 4.67 -9.58
N GLN A 78 10.66 4.47 -8.32
CA GLN A 78 11.32 3.52 -7.44
C GLN A 78 10.29 2.76 -6.62
N ALA A 79 10.48 1.43 -6.55
CA ALA A 79 9.69 0.60 -5.67
C ALA A 79 9.91 1.03 -4.21
N HIS A 80 8.83 1.07 -3.45
CA HIS A 80 8.86 1.34 -2.02
C HIS A 80 8.56 0.07 -1.25
N GLU A 81 9.36 -0.21 -0.24
CA GLU A 81 9.18 -1.37 0.62
C GLU A 81 9.29 -0.96 2.08
N TRP A 82 8.36 -1.45 2.90
CA TRP A 82 8.39 -1.24 4.35
C TRP A 82 7.85 -2.46 5.07
N GLN A 83 8.27 -2.61 6.32
CA GLN A 83 7.86 -3.73 7.16
C GLN A 83 7.06 -3.20 8.34
N PHE A 84 6.00 -3.91 8.70
CA PHE A 84 5.24 -3.64 9.90
C PHE A 84 4.99 -4.93 10.67
N ARG A 85 4.92 -4.82 11.99
CA ARG A 85 4.61 -5.95 12.87
C ARG A 85 3.22 -5.78 13.44
N VAL A 86 2.40 -6.81 13.29
CA VAL A 86 1.07 -6.86 13.88
C VAL A 86 1.22 -7.09 15.38
N ARG A 87 0.61 -6.23 16.20
CA ARG A 87 0.62 -6.34 17.67
C ARG A 87 -0.74 -6.74 18.20
#